data_AF-A0A7U6QNW4-F1
#
_entry.id   AF-A0A7U6QNW4-F1
#
_cell.length_a   1.000
_cell.length_b   1.000
_cell.length_c   1.000
_cell.angle_alpha   90.00
_cell.angle_beta   90.00
_cell.angle_gamma   90.00
#
_symmetry.space_group_name_H-M   'P 1'
#
loop_
_entity.id
_entity.type
_entity.pdbx_description
1 polymer ?
#
loop_
_entity_poly.entity_id
_entity_poly.type
_entity_poly.pdbx_seq_one_letter_code
_entity_poly.pdbx_strand_id
1 'polypeptide(L)'
;MGSMPLWGVSVDDLGYQFDDDQINFEATGWYGTDSNRIRLRTEGSAQTKDDKEIDSLSSLAYWKPLSIFWNGEAGVAYDTENDKSAVMAGIVGTAPYFIETDARAYLYTDGQIRLDLGAEYE
;
A
#
# COMPACT_ATOMS: atom_id res chain seq x y z
N MET A 1 23.29 20.95 -4.87
CA MET A 1 21.89 21.38 -5.10
C MET A 1 20.99 20.28 -4.57
N GLY A 2 20.02 20.60 -3.71
CA GLY A 2 19.07 19.59 -3.23
C GLY A 2 18.15 19.13 -4.37
N SER A 3 17.75 17.86 -4.36
CA SER A 3 16.74 17.37 -5.29
C SER A 3 15.40 18.06 -5.02
N MET A 4 14.74 18.49 -6.10
CA MET A 4 13.41 19.09 -6.00
C MET A 4 12.39 18.01 -5.62
N PRO A 5 11.46 18.28 -4.70
CA PRO A 5 10.40 17.34 -4.41
C PRO A 5 9.50 17.16 -5.63
N LEU A 6 9.16 15.91 -5.92
CA LEU A 6 8.24 15.48 -6.96
C LEU A 6 7.02 14.84 -6.32
N TRP A 7 5.95 14.77 -7.09
CA TRP A 7 4.75 14.02 -6.74
C TRP A 7 4.39 13.08 -7.87
N GLY A 8 3.63 12.05 -7.54
CA GLY A 8 3.11 11.12 -8.51
C GLY A 8 1.95 10.31 -7.94
N VAL A 9 1.31 9.57 -8.83
CA VAL A 9 0.25 8.62 -8.52
C VAL A 9 0.45 7.38 -9.38
N SER A 10 0.22 6.21 -8.79
CA SER A 10 0.14 4.92 -9.47
C SER A 10 -1.19 4.26 -9.13
N VAL A 11 -1.64 3.41 -10.06
CA VAL A 11 -2.70 2.44 -9.86
C VAL A 11 -2.09 1.11 -10.27
N ASP A 12 -1.97 0.23 -9.30
CA ASP A 12 -1.26 -1.04 -9.46
C ASP A 12 -2.27 -2.14 -9.83
N ASP A 13 -3.48 -2.07 -9.29
CA ASP A 13 -4.59 -2.98 -9.60
C ASP A 13 -5.92 -2.21 -9.73
N LEU A 14 -6.72 -2.60 -10.72
CA LEU A 14 -8.09 -2.10 -10.90
C LEU A 14 -8.88 -3.10 -11.75
N GLY A 15 -9.84 -3.77 -11.14
CA GLY A 15 -10.60 -4.84 -11.79
C GLY A 15 -12.08 -4.84 -11.43
N TYR A 16 -12.85 -5.58 -12.22
CA TYR A 16 -14.22 -5.95 -11.88
C TYR A 16 -14.33 -7.47 -11.84
N GLN A 17 -14.76 -7.99 -10.70
CA GLN A 17 -14.98 -9.40 -10.46
C GLN A 17 -16.46 -9.71 -10.67
N PHE A 18 -16.77 -10.39 -11.78
CA PHE A 18 -18.16 -10.67 -12.19
C PHE A 18 -18.89 -11.65 -11.28
N ASP A 19 -18.18 -12.62 -10.70
CA ASP A 19 -18.79 -13.64 -9.84
C ASP A 19 -19.29 -13.05 -8.51
N ASP A 20 -18.58 -12.05 -7.98
CA ASP A 20 -18.88 -11.39 -6.71
C ASP A 20 -19.50 -10.00 -6.88
N ASP A 21 -19.69 -9.54 -8.13
CA ASP A 21 -20.15 -8.19 -8.48
C ASP A 21 -19.39 -7.08 -7.74
N GLN A 22 -18.06 -7.16 -7.76
CA GLN A 22 -17.16 -6.33 -6.96
C GLN A 22 -16.12 -5.61 -7.81
N ILE A 23 -15.70 -4.41 -7.39
CA ILE A 23 -14.54 -3.72 -7.94
C ILE A 23 -13.38 -3.87 -6.96
N ASN A 24 -12.24 -4.37 -7.42
CA ASN A 24 -10.96 -4.38 -6.70
C ASN A 24 -10.11 -3.18 -7.15
N PHE A 25 -9.34 -2.61 -6.22
CA PHE A 25 -8.44 -1.50 -6.54
C PHE A 25 -7.22 -1.47 -5.62
N GLU A 26 -6.11 -1.00 -6.18
CA GLU A 26 -4.92 -0.55 -5.45
C GLU A 26 -4.38 0.73 -6.09
N ALA A 27 -4.22 1.77 -5.28
CA ALA A 27 -3.68 3.05 -5.72
C ALA A 27 -2.71 3.64 -4.70
N THR A 28 -1.66 4.29 -5.20
CA THR A 28 -0.68 4.99 -4.37
C THR A 28 -0.40 6.40 -4.87
N GLY A 29 -0.52 7.39 -4.01
CA GLY A 29 0.01 8.75 -4.21
C GLY A 29 1.27 8.98 -3.40
N TRP A 30 2.21 9.78 -3.90
CA TRP A 30 3.38 10.18 -3.13
C TRP A 30 3.80 11.63 -3.37
N TYR A 31 4.50 12.18 -2.38
CA TYR A 31 5.16 13.48 -2.46
C TYR A 31 6.51 13.42 -1.75
N GLY A 32 7.58 13.85 -2.42
CA GLY A 32 8.91 13.95 -1.82
C GLY A 32 10.06 13.85 -2.82
N THR A 33 11.24 13.56 -2.31
CA THR A 33 12.48 13.44 -3.09
C THR A 33 12.81 11.96 -3.36
N ASP A 34 13.89 11.70 -4.09
CA ASP A 34 14.38 10.32 -4.29
C ASP A 34 14.89 9.66 -2.99
N SER A 35 15.20 10.45 -1.96
CA SER A 35 15.69 9.93 -0.68
C SER A 35 14.60 9.77 0.37
N ASN A 36 13.51 10.54 0.27
CA ASN A 36 12.48 10.59 1.30
C ASN A 36 11.14 10.99 0.68
N ARG A 37 10.09 10.19 0.90
CA ARG A 37 8.74 10.44 0.39
C ARG A 37 7.71 10.23 1.49
N ILE A 38 6.61 10.97 1.44
CA ILE A 38 5.36 10.59 2.08
C ILE A 38 4.52 9.87 1.04
N ARG A 39 3.99 8.69 1.39
CA ARG A 39 3.12 7.88 0.54
C ARG A 39 1.75 7.73 1.19
N LEU A 40 0.71 7.86 0.38
CA LEU A 40 -0.65 7.50 0.72
C LEU A 40 -1.03 6.32 -0.19
N ARG A 41 -1.17 5.12 0.38
CA ARG A 41 -1.59 3.92 -0.34
C ARG A 41 -2.98 3.53 0.13
N THR A 42 -3.81 3.05 -0.79
CA THR A 42 -5.13 2.49 -0.49
C THR A 42 -5.33 1.26 -1.36
N GLU A 43 -5.65 0.14 -0.72
CA GLU A 43 -6.08 -1.09 -1.38
C GLU A 43 -7.48 -1.42 -0.86
N GLY A 44 -8.29 -2.08 -1.67
CA GLY A 44 -9.60 -2.49 -1.20
C GLY A 44 -10.48 -3.05 -2.29
N SER A 45 -11.73 -3.24 -1.90
CA SER A 45 -12.77 -3.77 -2.73
C SER A 45 -14.10 -3.08 -2.43
N ALA A 46 -14.93 -2.91 -3.45
CA ALA A 46 -16.20 -2.21 -3.35
C ALA A 46 -17.30 -3.02 -4.03
N GLN A 47 -18.36 -3.34 -3.27
CA GLN A 47 -19.50 -4.06 -3.79
C GLN A 47 -20.33 -3.17 -4.72
N THR A 48 -20.72 -3.71 -5.88
CA THR A 48 -21.48 -2.96 -6.89
C THR A 48 -22.98 -3.24 -6.86
N LYS A 49 -23.39 -4.33 -6.19
CA LYS A 49 -24.78 -4.70 -5.90
C LYS A 49 -25.00 -4.81 -4.40
N ASP A 50 -26.15 -4.31 -3.93
CA ASP A 50 -26.58 -4.24 -2.52
C ASP A 50 -25.59 -3.54 -1.55
N ASP A 51 -26.13 -2.74 -0.62
CA ASP A 51 -25.48 -1.94 0.45
C ASP A 51 -24.17 -1.14 0.17
N LYS A 52 -23.59 -1.18 -1.05
CA LYS A 52 -22.41 -0.40 -1.50
C LYS A 52 -21.30 -0.33 -0.46
N GLU A 53 -21.03 -1.46 0.20
CA GLU A 53 -19.98 -1.56 1.19
C GLU A 53 -18.61 -1.46 0.54
N ILE A 54 -17.69 -0.77 1.21
CA ILE A 54 -16.30 -0.57 0.77
C ILE A 54 -15.38 -1.04 1.89
N ASP A 55 -14.64 -2.09 1.60
CA ASP A 55 -13.60 -2.63 2.47
C ASP A 55 -12.26 -2.19 1.92
N SER A 56 -11.47 -1.51 2.76
CA SER A 56 -10.22 -0.92 2.32
C SER A 56 -9.22 -0.83 3.46
N LEU A 57 -7.95 -1.00 3.11
CA LEU A 57 -6.80 -0.72 3.95
C LEU A 57 -6.05 0.47 3.37
N SER A 58 -6.11 1.59 4.08
CA SER A 58 -5.45 2.83 3.67
C SER A 58 -4.30 3.15 4.61
N SER A 59 -3.12 3.47 4.08
CA SER A 59 -1.92 3.77 4.86
C SER A 59 -1.27 5.09 4.45
N LEU A 60 -0.79 5.83 5.46
CA LEU A 60 0.06 7.00 5.31
C LEU A 60 1.42 6.67 5.89
N ALA A 61 2.45 6.64 5.05
CA ALA A 61 3.77 6.19 5.43
C ALA A 61 4.89 7.14 4.99
N TYR A 62 5.92 7.20 5.82
CA TYR A 62 7.21 7.74 5.43
C TYR A 62 8.03 6.65 4.74
N TRP A 63 8.52 6.95 3.56
CA TRP A 63 9.27 6.03 2.70
C TRP A 63 10.69 6.55 2.49
N LYS A 64 11.66 5.63 2.48
CA LYS A 64 13.07 5.94 2.19
C LYS A 64 13.81 4.74 1.58
N PRO A 65 14.82 4.97 0.74
CA PRO A 65 15.72 3.90 0.29
C PRO A 65 16.51 3.30 1.45
N LEU A 66 16.65 1.98 1.47
CA LEU A 66 17.52 1.23 2.39
C LEU A 66 18.74 0.65 1.64
N SER A 67 18.55 0.26 0.39
CA SER A 67 19.60 -0.25 -0.50
C SER A 67 19.27 0.09 -1.95
N ILE A 68 20.05 -0.43 -2.89
CA ILE A 68 19.79 -0.25 -4.33
C ILE A 68 18.52 -0.97 -4.82
N PHE A 69 18.05 -2.00 -4.12
CA PHE A 69 16.87 -2.80 -4.50
C PHE A 69 15.67 -2.57 -3.59
N TRP A 70 15.93 -2.15 -2.34
CA TRP A 70 14.93 -2.17 -1.27
C TRP A 70 14.76 -0.81 -0.62
N ASN A 71 13.51 -0.50 -0.33
CA ASN A 71 13.08 0.71 0.34
C ASN A 71 12.28 0.33 1.58
N GLY A 72 12.39 1.13 2.63
CA GLY A 72 11.66 0.94 3.86
C GLY A 72 10.53 1.95 3.95
N GLU A 73 9.42 1.52 4.55
CA GLU A 73 8.31 2.41 4.88
C GLU A 73 7.80 2.14 6.30
N ALA A 74 7.37 3.20 6.97
CA ALA A 74 6.78 3.14 8.29
C ALA A 74 5.73 4.23 8.44
N GLY A 75 4.62 3.91 9.09
CA GLY A 75 3.46 4.80 9.09
C GLY A 75 2.31 4.31 9.94
N VAL A 76 1.13 4.84 9.60
CA VAL A 76 -0.15 4.45 10.19
C VAL A 76 -1.07 3.96 9.08
N ALA A 77 -1.97 3.06 9.44
CA ALA A 77 -2.98 2.53 8.55
C ALA A 77 -4.36 2.53 9.20
N TYR A 78 -5.39 2.50 8.37
CA TYR A 78 -6.77 2.37 8.77
C TYR A 78 -7.46 1.32 7.90
N ASP A 79 -8.15 0.41 8.55
CA ASP A 79 -8.84 -0.73 7.96
C ASP A 79 -10.35 -0.52 8.16
N THR A 80 -11.08 -0.34 7.06
CA THR A 80 -12.53 -0.06 7.12
C THR A 80 -13.37 -1.30 7.37
N GLU A 81 -12.89 -2.49 7.01
CA GLU A 81 -13.58 -3.77 7.28
C GLU A 81 -13.74 -3.98 8.80
N ASN A 82 -12.69 -3.63 9.55
CA ASN A 82 -12.63 -3.81 10.99
C ASN A 82 -12.84 -2.52 11.81
N ASP A 83 -12.97 -1.37 11.15
CA ASP A 83 -13.02 -0.02 11.74
C ASP A 83 -11.86 0.25 12.70
N LYS A 84 -10.64 -0.12 12.30
CA LYS A 84 -9.45 -0.09 13.18
C LYS A 84 -8.27 0.64 12.57
N SER A 85 -7.54 1.33 13.45
CA SER A 85 -6.22 1.88 13.13
C SER A 85 -5.11 0.91 13.51
N ALA A 86 -4.01 0.99 12.75
CA ALA A 86 -2.78 0.24 12.98
C ALA A 86 -1.54 1.13 12.82
N VAL A 87 -0.46 0.76 13.48
CA VAL A 87 0.89 1.19 13.07
C VAL A 87 1.43 0.16 12.09
N MET A 88 2.21 0.62 11.11
CA MET A 88 2.75 -0.23 10.06
C MET A 88 4.24 -0.02 9.84
N ALA A 89 4.91 -1.08 9.41
CA ALA A 89 6.26 -1.04 8.87
C ALA A 89 6.37 -2.02 7.70
N GLY A 90 7.16 -1.69 6.70
CA GLY A 90 7.31 -2.52 5.51
C GLY A 90 8.62 -2.31 4.78
N ILE A 91 8.92 -3.27 3.91
CA ILE A 91 10.03 -3.25 2.96
C ILE A 91 9.44 -3.51 1.59
N VAL A 92 9.74 -2.64 0.63
CA VAL A 92 9.21 -2.68 -0.73
C VAL A 92 10.32 -2.43 -1.74
N GLY A 93 10.28 -3.09 -2.89
CA GLY A 93 11.21 -2.83 -3.96
C GLY A 93 11.27 -3.95 -4.98
N THR A 94 12.21 -3.80 -5.91
CA THR A 94 12.40 -4.75 -7.00
C THR A 94 13.70 -5.48 -6.75
N ALA A 95 13.60 -6.77 -6.43
CA ALA A 95 14.74 -7.64 -6.25
C ALA A 95 15.48 -7.90 -7.59
N PRO A 96 16.72 -8.45 -7.57
CA PRO A 96 17.38 -8.90 -8.79
C PRO A 96 16.47 -9.78 -9.64
N TYR A 97 16.62 -9.69 -10.96
CA TYR A 97 15.74 -10.33 -11.95
C TYR A 97 14.35 -9.71 -12.09
N PHE A 98 14.16 -8.44 -11.72
CA PHE A 98 12.91 -7.70 -11.92
C PHE A 98 11.71 -8.36 -11.22
N ILE A 99 11.96 -8.91 -10.03
CA ILE A 99 10.90 -9.42 -9.16
C ILE A 99 10.45 -8.28 -8.27
N GLU A 100 9.24 -7.79 -8.47
CA GLU A 100 8.60 -6.83 -7.58
C GLU A 100 8.21 -7.53 -6.29
N THR A 101 8.47 -6.89 -5.17
CA THR A 101 8.32 -7.52 -3.85
C THR A 101 7.92 -6.49 -2.81
N ASP A 102 6.99 -6.90 -1.97
CA ASP A 102 6.53 -6.12 -0.84
C ASP A 102 6.27 -7.02 0.36
N ALA A 103 6.62 -6.50 1.53
CA ALA A 103 6.35 -7.12 2.80
C ALA A 103 5.98 -6.04 3.81
N ARG A 104 4.75 -6.10 4.32
CA ARG A 104 4.22 -5.15 5.29
C ARG A 104 3.66 -5.88 6.51
N ALA A 105 3.88 -5.27 7.66
CA ALA A 105 3.32 -5.73 8.92
C ALA A 105 2.50 -4.60 9.55
N TYR A 106 1.32 -4.95 10.06
CA TYR A 106 0.39 -4.05 10.71
C TYR A 106 0.14 -4.54 12.13
N LEU A 107 0.25 -3.64 13.11
CA LEU A 107 -0.13 -3.88 14.50
C LEU A 107 -1.32 -2.98 14.83
N TYR A 108 -2.49 -3.59 14.97
CA TYR A 108 -3.74 -2.91 15.26
C TYR A 108 -3.85 -2.52 16.74
N THR A 109 -4.70 -1.54 17.00
CA THR A 109 -4.97 -1.00 18.35
C THR A 109 -5.50 -2.03 19.35
N ASP A 110 -6.10 -3.12 18.90
CA ASP A 110 -6.58 -4.24 19.73
C ASP A 110 -5.53 -5.36 19.94
N GLY A 111 -4.34 -5.19 19.38
CA GLY A 111 -3.24 -6.15 19.45
C GLY A 111 -3.24 -7.20 18.34
N GLN A 112 -4.18 -7.16 17.40
CA GLN A 112 -4.13 -8.02 16.21
C GLN A 112 -2.94 -7.66 15.32
N ILE A 113 -2.33 -8.67 14.69
CA ILE A 113 -1.24 -8.50 13.74
C ILE A 113 -1.68 -9.02 12.37
N ARG A 114 -1.48 -8.23 11.32
CA ARG A 114 -1.63 -8.64 9.92
C ARG A 114 -0.26 -8.59 9.23
N LEU A 115 0.01 -9.59 8.41
CA LEU A 115 1.15 -9.63 7.50
C LEU A 115 0.62 -9.65 6.07
N ASP A 116 1.24 -8.83 5.24
CA ASP A 116 0.93 -8.67 3.83
C ASP A 116 2.23 -8.87 3.04
N LEU A 117 2.22 -9.82 2.10
CA LEU A 117 3.40 -10.30 1.40
C LEU A 117 3.05 -10.48 -0.07
N GLY A 118 3.68 -9.70 -0.94
CA GLY A 118 3.53 -9.79 -2.39
C GLY A 118 4.87 -10.06 -3.10
N ALA A 119 4.78 -10.80 -4.20
CA ALA A 119 5.90 -11.02 -5.10
C ALA A 119 5.37 -11.26 -6.52
N GLU A 120 5.84 -10.46 -7.46
CA GLU A 120 5.43 -10.49 -8.87
C GLU A 120 6.65 -10.48 -9.78
N TYR A 121 6.55 -11.09 -10.96
CA TYR A 121 7.64 -11.17 -11.93
C TYR A 121 7.17 -10.60 -13.26
N GLU A 122 7.91 -9.63 -13.79
CA GLU A 122 7.70 -9.03 -15.12
C GLU A 122 8.23 -9.88 -16.29
#